data_AF-A0A2T0UP81-F1
#
_entry.id   AF-A0A2T0UP81-F1
#
_cell.length_a   1.000
_cell.length_b   1.000
_cell.length_c   1.000
_cell.angle_alpha   90.00
_cell.angle_beta   90.00
_cell.angle_gamma   90.00
#
_symmetry.space_group_name_H-M   'P 1'
#
loop_
_entity.id
_entity.type
_entity.pdbx_description
1 polymer ?
#
loop_
_entity_poly.entity_id
_entity_poly.type
_entity_poly.pdbx_seq_one_letter_code
_entity_poly.pdbx_strand_id
1 'polypeptide(L)'
;MRRLILLAFVLALGLHKKTRAPHVNTPHGANGKRPKGGGADAEGKRRKGSGADTDPARRSRHATGATVRARQASLKKVATGTTARPKAPGAPKGPDRLPAGRTRKDAKGKDITLDPDRVKRAPTYTRGFAQDLPKPVKDPKTGKWTVTLRMHEGWDRSDFEAKANHLKNLGDEGKLVKTPDTADLRSDKTDAWRAAKEREAFEQATDQADLDRRLAELDGQQVDHAQDLQLGGKDSPDNMWAIDSATNHGMGGQLRQQLAQVPNGEPVQINIVHDKYSPKP
;
A
#
# COMPACT_ATOMS: atom_id res chain seq x y z
N MET A 1 49.34 21.79 36.65
CA MET A 1 49.59 22.53 35.39
C MET A 1 49.19 21.67 34.20
N ARG A 2 48.14 22.02 33.45
CA ARG A 2 47.90 21.62 32.04
C ARG A 2 46.62 22.32 31.55
N ARG A 3 46.64 22.67 30.27
CA ARG A 3 46.08 23.90 29.69
C ARG A 3 44.62 23.76 29.27
N LEU A 4 43.88 24.84 29.47
CA LEU A 4 42.57 25.14 28.93
C LEU A 4 42.71 25.36 27.42
N ILE A 5 41.95 24.63 26.59
CA ILE A 5 41.85 24.88 25.15
C ILE A 5 40.45 25.40 24.87
N LEU A 6 40.37 26.69 24.55
CA LEU A 6 39.19 27.39 24.05
C LEU A 6 39.15 27.17 22.53
N LEU A 7 38.11 26.53 22.01
CA LEU A 7 37.88 26.44 20.56
C LEU A 7 36.75 27.41 20.18
N ALA A 8 37.12 28.45 19.44
CA ALA A 8 36.20 29.46 18.93
C ALA A 8 35.43 28.93 17.71
N PHE A 9 34.11 29.09 17.74
CA PHE A 9 33.19 28.88 16.62
C PHE A 9 33.25 30.11 15.70
N VAL A 10 33.64 29.92 14.43
CA VAL A 10 33.45 30.92 13.37
C VAL A 10 32.37 30.40 12.43
N LEU A 11 31.20 31.04 12.49
CA LEU A 11 30.08 30.88 11.57
C LEU A 11 30.40 31.69 10.30
N ALA A 12 30.54 31.03 9.15
CA ALA A 12 30.57 31.69 7.84
C ALA A 12 29.30 31.32 7.07
N LEU A 13 28.32 32.24 7.05
CA LEU A 13 27.17 32.17 6.15
C LEU A 13 27.61 32.59 4.74
N GLY A 14 27.74 31.61 3.85
CA GLY A 14 27.86 31.84 2.41
C GLY A 14 26.48 31.85 1.74
N LEU A 15 25.96 33.04 1.43
CA LEU A 15 24.80 33.24 0.54
C LEU A 15 25.17 32.80 -0.89
N HIS A 16 24.62 31.68 -1.36
CA HIS A 16 24.62 31.34 -2.79
C HIS A 16 23.31 31.79 -3.44
N LYS A 17 23.37 32.86 -4.23
CA LYS A 17 22.29 33.29 -5.13
C LYS A 17 22.19 32.32 -6.31
N LYS A 18 21.10 31.57 -6.40
CA LYS A 18 20.76 30.73 -7.56
C LYS A 18 20.02 31.59 -8.60
N THR A 19 20.68 31.92 -9.70
CA THR A 19 20.05 32.54 -10.88
C THR A 19 19.27 31.47 -11.65
N ARG A 20 17.94 31.62 -11.74
CA ARG A 20 17.06 30.82 -12.61
C ARG A 20 17.19 31.33 -14.05
N ALA A 21 17.51 30.43 -14.98
CA ALA A 21 17.42 30.68 -16.42
C ALA A 21 15.95 30.69 -16.89
N PRO A 22 15.61 31.45 -17.95
CA PRO A 22 14.25 31.56 -18.47
C PRO A 22 13.78 30.29 -19.19
N HIS A 23 12.50 29.99 -18.98
CA HIS A 23 11.75 28.89 -19.56
C HIS A 23 11.51 29.14 -21.06
N VAL A 24 11.99 28.26 -21.93
CA VAL A 24 11.70 28.30 -23.37
C VAL A 24 10.36 27.60 -23.60
N ASN A 25 9.44 28.31 -24.25
CA ASN A 25 8.16 27.81 -24.73
C ASN A 25 8.37 26.95 -25.98
N THR A 26 7.89 25.71 -25.97
CA THR A 26 7.81 24.87 -27.17
C THR A 26 6.36 24.85 -27.67
N PRO A 27 6.08 25.19 -28.95
CA PRO A 27 4.73 25.23 -29.49
C PRO A 27 4.18 23.84 -29.84
N HIS A 28 2.86 23.73 -29.73
CA HIS A 28 2.02 22.59 -30.07
C HIS A 28 2.13 22.16 -31.54
N GLY A 29 2.45 20.89 -31.77
CA GLY A 29 2.44 20.22 -33.06
C GLY A 29 1.17 19.38 -33.28
N ALA A 30 0.63 19.51 -34.49
CA ALA A 30 -0.70 19.12 -34.94
C ALA A 30 -0.99 17.60 -35.13
N ASN A 31 -2.30 17.29 -34.99
CA ASN A 31 -3.12 16.35 -35.78
C ASN A 31 -2.44 15.16 -36.49
N GLY A 32 -2.62 13.96 -35.91
CA GLY A 32 -2.51 12.68 -36.61
C GLY A 32 -3.88 12.08 -36.92
N LYS A 33 -4.24 12.05 -38.21
CA LYS A 33 -5.46 11.42 -38.76
C LYS A 33 -5.49 9.92 -38.48
N ARG A 34 -6.68 9.42 -38.13
CA ARG A 34 -7.00 8.01 -37.88
C ARG A 34 -7.47 7.36 -39.20
N PRO A 35 -6.82 6.30 -39.72
CA PRO A 35 -7.34 5.59 -40.88
C PRO A 35 -8.50 4.67 -40.48
N LYS A 36 -9.58 4.75 -41.28
CA LYS A 36 -10.66 3.76 -41.40
C LYS A 36 -10.26 2.70 -42.43
N GLY A 37 -10.41 1.42 -42.08
CA GLY A 37 -10.51 0.24 -42.94
C GLY A 37 -11.04 -0.89 -42.06
N GLY A 38 -12.18 -1.54 -42.34
CA GLY A 38 -12.44 -2.41 -43.50
C GLY A 38 -11.69 -3.72 -43.26
N GLY A 39 -12.27 -4.92 -43.18
CA GLY A 39 -13.60 -5.49 -43.36
C GLY A 39 -13.44 -7.03 -43.16
N ALA A 40 -14.48 -7.80 -43.52
CA ALA A 40 -14.51 -9.25 -43.70
C ALA A 40 -14.75 -10.14 -42.46
N ASP A 41 -16.02 -10.56 -42.32
CA ASP A 41 -16.48 -11.93 -42.56
C ASP A 41 -15.60 -13.11 -42.08
N ALA A 42 -16.07 -13.81 -41.05
CA ALA A 42 -15.81 -15.25 -40.91
C ALA A 42 -16.93 -15.91 -40.08
N GLU A 43 -17.88 -16.45 -40.82
CA GLU A 43 -18.94 -17.34 -40.36
C GLU A 43 -18.36 -18.71 -40.00
N GLY A 44 -18.19 -18.95 -38.68
CA GLY A 44 -17.61 -20.17 -38.12
C GLY A 44 -18.65 -21.07 -37.46
N LYS A 45 -18.97 -22.17 -38.15
CA LYS A 45 -19.98 -23.19 -37.86
C LYS A 45 -20.01 -23.70 -36.41
N ARG A 46 -21.23 -23.75 -35.86
CA ARG A 46 -21.65 -24.57 -34.72
C ARG A 46 -21.44 -26.06 -35.02
N ARG A 47 -20.67 -26.77 -34.18
CA ARG A 47 -20.73 -28.23 -34.06
C ARG A 47 -21.22 -28.61 -32.67
N LYS A 48 -22.37 -29.28 -32.65
CA LYS A 48 -23.05 -29.88 -31.50
C LYS A 48 -22.51 -31.30 -31.39
N GLY A 49 -21.66 -31.56 -30.41
CA GLY A 49 -21.11 -32.88 -30.10
C GLY A 49 -21.55 -33.32 -28.72
N SER A 50 -22.57 -34.16 -28.66
CA SER A 50 -23.01 -34.89 -27.48
C SER A 50 -22.14 -36.13 -27.30
N GLY A 51 -21.27 -36.13 -26.30
CA GLY A 51 -20.55 -37.31 -25.82
C GLY A 51 -20.74 -37.41 -24.32
N ALA A 52 -21.59 -38.36 -23.90
CA ALA A 52 -21.75 -38.75 -22.51
C ALA A 52 -20.66 -39.79 -22.20
N ASP A 53 -19.59 -39.36 -21.55
CA ASP A 53 -18.59 -40.24 -20.95
C ASP A 53 -18.77 -40.22 -19.43
N THR A 54 -19.23 -41.33 -18.89
CA THR A 54 -19.29 -41.62 -17.46
C THR A 54 -17.97 -42.22 -17.02
N ASP A 55 -17.00 -41.37 -16.68
CA ASP A 55 -15.75 -41.77 -16.00
C ASP A 55 -15.88 -41.52 -14.47
N PRO A 56 -15.99 -42.57 -13.64
CA PRO A 56 -16.09 -42.43 -12.19
C PRO A 56 -14.76 -42.12 -11.45
N ALA A 57 -13.62 -41.95 -12.14
CA ALA A 57 -12.31 -41.80 -11.49
C ALA A 57 -11.88 -40.34 -11.16
N ARG A 58 -12.74 -39.32 -11.35
CA ARG A 58 -12.36 -37.90 -11.20
C ARG A 58 -12.85 -37.21 -9.92
N ARG A 59 -13.03 -37.96 -8.82
CA ARG A 59 -13.44 -37.41 -7.50
C ARG A 59 -12.29 -37.36 -6.49
N SER A 60 -11.31 -36.48 -6.67
CA SER A 60 -10.35 -36.17 -5.57
C SER A 60 -9.61 -34.83 -5.67
N ARG A 61 -10.17 -33.79 -6.33
CA ARG A 61 -9.49 -32.48 -6.47
C ARG A 61 -10.29 -31.24 -6.04
N HIS A 62 -11.15 -31.38 -5.03
CA HIS A 62 -11.88 -30.23 -4.44
C HIS A 62 -11.62 -29.97 -2.95
N ALA A 63 -10.56 -30.55 -2.36
CA ALA A 63 -10.25 -30.34 -0.94
C ALA A 63 -9.37 -29.10 -0.63
N THR A 64 -8.89 -28.35 -1.63
CA THR A 64 -8.07 -27.14 -1.43
C THR A 64 -8.85 -25.82 -1.46
N GLY A 65 -10.09 -25.82 -1.96
CA GLY A 65 -10.92 -24.62 -2.03
C GLY A 65 -11.71 -24.31 -0.74
N ALA A 66 -11.99 -25.35 0.07
CA ALA A 66 -12.75 -25.21 1.32
C ALA A 66 -11.88 -24.68 2.46
N THR A 67 -10.62 -25.09 2.53
CA THR A 67 -9.65 -24.64 3.54
C THR A 67 -9.23 -23.18 3.37
N VAL A 68 -9.10 -22.69 2.12
CA VAL A 68 -8.82 -21.26 1.85
C VAL A 68 -10.01 -20.37 2.22
N ARG A 69 -11.24 -20.78 1.88
CA ARG A 69 -12.46 -20.05 2.26
C ARG A 69 -12.73 -20.06 3.76
N ALA A 70 -12.47 -21.20 4.43
CA ALA A 70 -12.58 -21.30 5.88
C ALA A 70 -11.53 -20.43 6.60
N ARG A 71 -10.29 -20.34 6.08
CA ARG A 71 -9.25 -19.43 6.58
C ARG A 71 -9.61 -17.95 6.37
N GLN A 72 -10.19 -17.58 5.23
CA GLN A 72 -10.70 -16.21 5.03
C GLN A 72 -11.88 -15.86 5.94
N ALA A 73 -12.73 -16.84 6.27
CA ALA A 73 -13.86 -16.65 7.18
C ALA A 73 -13.41 -16.57 8.66
N SER A 74 -12.35 -17.29 9.05
CA SER A 74 -11.80 -17.22 10.42
C SER A 74 -11.03 -15.92 10.67
N LEU A 75 -10.39 -15.33 9.65
CA LEU A 75 -9.79 -14.00 9.74
C LEU A 75 -10.81 -12.88 10.02
N LYS A 76 -12.10 -13.07 9.65
CA LYS A 76 -13.16 -12.09 9.94
C LYS A 76 -13.58 -12.02 11.41
N LYS A 77 -13.27 -13.03 12.24
CA LYS A 77 -13.80 -13.14 13.62
C LYS A 77 -12.82 -12.72 14.73
N VAL A 78 -11.55 -12.45 14.42
CA VAL A 78 -10.49 -12.21 15.44
C VAL A 78 -10.12 -10.73 15.59
N ALA A 79 -10.80 -9.80 14.91
CA ALA A 79 -10.60 -8.36 15.09
C ALA A 79 -11.51 -7.82 16.21
N THR A 80 -11.23 -8.16 17.46
CA THR A 80 -11.78 -7.46 18.61
C THR A 80 -11.03 -6.14 18.79
N GLY A 81 -11.38 -5.14 17.99
CA GLY A 81 -10.86 -3.77 18.15
C GLY A 81 -11.16 -2.82 16.99
N THR A 82 -11.26 -3.32 15.77
CA THR A 82 -11.59 -2.51 14.60
C THR A 82 -12.51 -3.34 13.71
N THR A 83 -13.65 -2.78 13.28
CA THR A 83 -14.52 -3.35 12.25
C THR A 83 -13.86 -3.33 10.86
N ALA A 84 -12.53 -3.50 10.80
CA ALA A 84 -11.70 -3.28 9.63
C ALA A 84 -12.11 -4.28 8.56
N ARG A 85 -12.87 -3.76 7.60
CA ARG A 85 -13.16 -4.40 6.32
C ARG A 85 -11.82 -4.89 5.73
N PRO A 86 -11.74 -6.10 5.15
CA PRO A 86 -10.51 -6.57 4.52
C PRO A 86 -9.97 -5.48 3.58
N LYS A 87 -8.82 -4.92 3.92
CA LYS A 87 -8.21 -3.85 3.13
C LYS A 87 -7.43 -4.49 1.99
N ALA A 88 -7.64 -3.96 0.80
CA ALA A 88 -6.91 -4.37 -0.39
C ALA A 88 -6.27 -3.12 -1.02
N PRO A 89 -5.10 -3.26 -1.66
CA PRO A 89 -4.57 -2.20 -2.50
C PRO A 89 -5.56 -1.82 -3.59
N GLY A 90 -5.56 -0.54 -3.96
CA GLY A 90 -6.33 -0.06 -5.09
C GLY A 90 -6.60 1.44 -5.05
N ALA A 91 -6.85 1.99 -6.24
CA ALA A 91 -7.32 3.34 -6.37
C ALA A 91 -8.65 3.56 -5.61
N PRO A 92 -8.84 4.72 -4.97
CA PRO A 92 -10.11 5.08 -4.35
C PRO A 92 -11.18 5.22 -5.43
N LYS A 93 -12.44 4.93 -5.09
CA LYS A 93 -13.58 4.96 -6.04
C LYS A 93 -14.42 6.23 -5.91
N GLY A 94 -13.89 7.26 -5.27
CA GLY A 94 -14.60 8.53 -5.06
C GLY A 94 -14.74 9.34 -6.35
N PRO A 95 -15.67 10.31 -6.38
CA PRO A 95 -15.80 11.23 -7.51
C PRO A 95 -14.53 12.07 -7.69
N ASP A 96 -14.29 12.55 -8.92
CA ASP A 96 -13.15 13.43 -9.20
C ASP A 96 -13.26 14.80 -8.50
N ARG A 97 -14.50 15.26 -8.28
CA ARG A 97 -14.81 16.56 -7.67
C ARG A 97 -15.91 16.44 -6.62
N LEU A 98 -15.78 17.21 -5.57
CA LEU A 98 -16.81 17.38 -4.54
C LEU A 98 -17.87 18.40 -5.01
N PRO A 99 -19.10 18.34 -4.46
CA PRO A 99 -20.09 19.40 -4.65
C PRO A 99 -19.56 20.75 -4.13
N ALA A 100 -20.16 21.85 -4.61
CA ALA A 100 -19.85 23.19 -4.13
C ALA A 100 -20.05 23.28 -2.61
N GLY A 101 -19.13 23.94 -1.91
CA GLY A 101 -19.13 24.01 -0.44
C GLY A 101 -18.81 22.68 0.27
N ARG A 102 -18.56 21.59 -0.47
CA ARG A 102 -18.32 20.25 0.09
C ARG A 102 -19.46 19.76 1.00
N THR A 103 -20.68 20.17 0.67
CA THR A 103 -21.90 19.83 1.40
C THR A 103 -22.87 19.08 0.49
N ARG A 104 -23.54 18.07 1.02
CA ARG A 104 -24.66 17.37 0.36
C ARG A 104 -25.74 17.02 1.37
N LYS A 105 -26.94 16.72 0.89
CA LYS A 105 -28.03 16.24 1.74
C LYS A 105 -27.94 14.72 1.93
N ASP A 106 -28.23 14.25 3.15
CA ASP A 106 -28.47 12.85 3.44
C ASP A 106 -29.89 12.42 3.01
N ALA A 107 -30.24 11.15 3.24
CA ALA A 107 -31.57 10.62 2.89
C ALA A 107 -32.73 11.30 3.65
N LYS A 108 -32.46 12.03 4.73
CA LYS A 108 -33.43 12.77 5.54
C LYS A 108 -33.43 14.27 5.23
N GLY A 109 -32.65 14.74 4.26
CA GLY A 109 -32.52 16.16 3.94
C GLY A 109 -31.63 16.95 4.90
N LYS A 110 -30.85 16.29 5.77
CA LYS A 110 -29.86 16.94 6.64
C LYS A 110 -28.54 17.11 5.89
N ASP A 111 -27.82 18.20 6.18
CA ASP A 111 -26.50 18.43 5.61
C ASP A 111 -25.45 17.45 6.15
N ILE A 112 -24.64 16.96 5.23
CA ILE A 112 -23.34 16.31 5.46
C ILE A 112 -22.29 17.24 4.83
N THR A 113 -21.32 17.68 5.62
CA THR A 113 -20.26 18.60 5.20
C THR A 113 -18.89 17.99 5.47
N LEU A 114 -18.03 18.00 4.45
CA LEU A 114 -16.61 17.67 4.61
C LEU A 114 -15.83 18.94 4.93
N ASP A 115 -15.52 19.11 6.21
CA ASP A 115 -14.72 20.22 6.71
C ASP A 115 -13.24 20.08 6.25
N PRO A 116 -12.71 21.01 5.42
CA PRO A 116 -11.29 21.02 5.06
C PRO A 116 -10.35 21.30 6.24
N ASP A 117 -10.82 22.04 7.25
CA ASP A 117 -10.00 22.61 8.31
C ASP A 117 -10.06 21.80 9.61
N ARG A 118 -10.74 20.64 9.56
CA ARG A 118 -10.82 19.69 10.66
C ARG A 118 -9.44 19.32 11.19
N VAL A 119 -9.33 19.20 12.51
CA VAL A 119 -8.08 18.78 13.16
C VAL A 119 -7.83 17.30 12.88
N LYS A 120 -6.77 17.00 12.11
CA LYS A 120 -6.34 15.63 11.82
C LYS A 120 -5.67 15.01 13.04
N ARG A 121 -6.02 13.76 13.36
CA ARG A 121 -5.34 13.02 14.43
C ARG A 121 -3.86 12.83 14.07
N ALA A 122 -2.97 13.16 14.99
CA ALA A 122 -1.55 12.90 14.79
C ALA A 122 -1.27 11.38 14.85
N PRO A 123 -0.48 10.83 13.93
CA PRO A 123 -0.08 9.43 13.96
C PRO A 123 0.75 9.14 15.21
N THR A 124 0.54 7.96 15.80
CA THR A 124 1.38 7.46 16.90
C THR A 124 2.43 6.53 16.32
N TYR A 125 3.71 6.76 16.67
CA TYR A 125 4.81 5.95 16.17
C TYR A 125 5.41 5.09 17.28
N THR A 126 5.64 3.82 16.96
CA THR A 126 6.40 2.90 17.82
C THR A 126 7.88 2.91 17.42
N ARG A 127 8.78 2.62 18.37
CA ARG A 127 10.24 2.51 18.16
C ARG A 127 10.71 1.09 18.45
N GLY A 128 11.93 0.75 18.04
CA GLY A 128 12.53 -0.55 18.35
C GLY A 128 11.95 -1.74 17.58
N PHE A 129 11.12 -1.50 16.56
CA PHE A 129 10.41 -2.56 15.84
C PHE A 129 11.31 -3.53 15.06
N ALA A 130 12.57 -3.16 14.79
CA ALA A 130 13.52 -4.02 14.11
C ALA A 130 14.57 -4.62 15.06
N GLN A 131 14.45 -4.35 16.36
CA GLN A 131 15.32 -4.91 17.37
C GLN A 131 15.19 -6.43 17.39
N ASP A 132 16.33 -7.13 17.47
CA ASP A 132 16.40 -8.60 17.52
C ASP A 132 15.77 -9.32 16.33
N LEU A 133 15.56 -8.64 15.20
CA LEU A 133 15.24 -9.34 13.96
C LEU A 133 16.50 -10.04 13.42
N PRO A 134 16.37 -11.27 12.90
CA PRO A 134 17.49 -11.92 12.25
C PRO A 134 17.95 -11.06 11.06
N LYS A 135 19.27 -11.03 10.84
CA LYS A 135 19.83 -10.39 9.64
C LYS A 135 19.29 -11.11 8.39
N PRO A 136 19.15 -10.41 7.26
CA PRO A 136 18.79 -11.06 6.01
C PRO A 136 19.81 -12.12 5.63
N VAL A 137 19.32 -13.27 5.14
CA VAL A 137 20.16 -14.39 4.70
C VAL A 137 19.83 -14.72 3.26
N LYS A 138 20.86 -14.87 2.43
CA LYS A 138 20.74 -15.37 1.05
C LYS A 138 20.66 -16.89 1.07
N ASP A 139 19.59 -17.44 0.52
CA ASP A 139 19.47 -18.89 0.33
C ASP A 139 20.40 -19.32 -0.83
N PRO A 140 21.38 -20.20 -0.60
CA PRO A 140 22.33 -20.62 -1.63
C PRO A 140 21.68 -21.43 -2.76
N LYS A 141 20.50 -22.03 -2.54
CA LYS A 141 19.81 -22.84 -3.55
C LYS A 141 18.99 -21.98 -4.50
N THR A 142 18.25 -21.01 -3.94
CA THR A 142 17.33 -20.18 -4.72
C THR A 142 17.94 -18.84 -5.12
N GLY A 143 19.04 -18.44 -4.48
CA GLY A 143 19.65 -17.12 -4.65
C GLY A 143 18.84 -15.97 -4.03
N LYS A 144 17.71 -16.25 -3.37
CA LYS A 144 16.82 -15.22 -2.79
C LYS A 144 17.30 -14.79 -1.41
N TRP A 145 17.22 -13.48 -1.14
CA TRP A 145 17.40 -12.93 0.19
C TRP A 145 16.12 -13.04 1.00
N THR A 146 16.21 -13.59 2.21
CA THR A 146 15.08 -13.66 3.14
C THR A 146 15.11 -12.45 4.06
N VAL A 147 14.06 -11.62 4.02
CA VAL A 147 13.82 -10.58 5.02
C VAL A 147 12.66 -10.98 5.92
N THR A 148 12.73 -10.60 7.19
CA THR A 148 11.79 -11.02 8.21
C THR A 148 10.87 -9.87 8.64
N LEU A 149 9.56 -10.12 8.67
CA LEU A 149 8.59 -9.21 9.28
C LEU A 149 8.07 -9.84 10.57
N ARG A 150 7.94 -9.02 11.61
CA ARG A 150 7.44 -9.43 12.92
C ARG A 150 6.43 -8.43 13.43
N MET A 151 5.29 -8.91 13.91
CA MET A 151 4.29 -8.05 14.53
C MET A 151 4.83 -7.49 15.85
N HIS A 152 4.37 -6.29 16.24
CA HIS A 152 4.68 -5.70 17.54
C HIS A 152 3.42 -5.35 18.31
N GLU A 153 3.59 -5.15 19.61
CA GLU A 153 2.54 -4.67 20.49
C GLU A 153 2.03 -3.28 20.05
N GLY A 154 0.72 -3.10 20.09
CA GLY A 154 0.07 -1.85 19.70
C GLY A 154 -0.08 -1.63 18.19
N TRP A 155 0.31 -2.60 17.35
CA TRP A 155 0.04 -2.55 15.91
C TRP A 155 -1.36 -3.07 15.60
N ASP A 156 -2.02 -2.46 14.62
CA ASP A 156 -3.22 -3.05 14.03
C ASP A 156 -2.85 -4.37 13.35
N ARG A 157 -3.39 -5.45 13.90
CA ARG A 157 -3.11 -6.82 13.48
C ARG A 157 -3.59 -7.11 12.06
N SER A 158 -4.79 -6.65 11.71
CA SER A 158 -5.40 -6.91 10.41
C SER A 158 -4.56 -6.27 9.31
N ASP A 159 -4.11 -5.03 9.54
CA ASP A 159 -3.28 -4.29 8.61
C ASP A 159 -1.87 -4.92 8.49
N PHE A 160 -1.27 -5.36 9.61
CA PHE A 160 0.01 -6.08 9.57
C PHE A 160 -0.10 -7.36 8.75
N GLU A 161 -1.10 -8.21 9.05
CA GLU A 161 -1.30 -9.48 8.34
C GLU A 161 -1.59 -9.26 6.86
N ALA A 162 -2.40 -8.26 6.51
CA ALA A 162 -2.70 -7.94 5.11
C ALA A 162 -1.43 -7.57 4.34
N LYS A 163 -0.58 -6.69 4.89
CA LYS A 163 0.70 -6.29 4.27
C LYS A 163 1.74 -7.39 4.26
N ALA A 164 1.96 -8.05 5.38
CA ALA A 164 2.96 -9.09 5.48
C ALA A 164 2.65 -10.25 4.53
N ASN A 165 1.39 -10.70 4.47
CA ASN A 165 0.98 -11.76 3.56
C ASN A 165 1.02 -11.32 2.09
N HIS A 166 0.63 -10.08 1.78
CA HIS A 166 0.73 -9.56 0.42
C HIS A 166 2.18 -9.57 -0.08
N LEU A 167 3.11 -9.03 0.72
CA LEU A 167 4.54 -9.04 0.38
C LEU A 167 5.09 -10.46 0.32
N LYS A 168 4.68 -11.36 1.24
CA LYS A 168 5.08 -12.77 1.19
C LYS A 168 4.67 -13.43 -0.13
N ASN A 169 3.42 -13.26 -0.54
CA ASN A 169 2.92 -13.84 -1.80
C ASN A 169 3.72 -13.31 -3.01
N LEU A 170 4.03 -12.01 -3.04
CA LEU A 170 4.88 -11.43 -4.08
C LEU A 170 6.30 -12.03 -4.07
N GLY A 171 6.88 -12.29 -2.90
CA GLY A 171 8.20 -12.91 -2.76
C GLY A 171 8.23 -14.38 -3.20
N ASP A 172 7.19 -15.13 -2.82
CA ASP A 172 6.97 -16.51 -3.25
C ASP A 172 6.85 -16.58 -4.78
N GLU A 173 6.12 -15.63 -5.39
CA GLU A 173 5.96 -15.46 -6.84
C GLU A 173 7.21 -14.89 -7.55
N GLY A 174 8.27 -14.51 -6.81
CA GLY A 174 9.51 -13.97 -7.37
C GLY A 174 9.40 -12.54 -7.90
N LYS A 175 8.41 -11.76 -7.44
CA LYS A 175 8.14 -10.38 -7.88
C LYS A 175 8.84 -9.32 -7.04
N LEU A 176 9.40 -9.68 -5.89
CA LEU A 176 10.14 -8.74 -5.04
C LEU A 176 11.61 -8.71 -5.45
N VAL A 177 12.08 -7.53 -5.80
CA VAL A 177 13.48 -7.26 -6.15
C VAL A 177 13.91 -6.02 -5.42
N LYS A 178 15.08 -6.05 -4.76
CA LYS A 178 15.63 -4.86 -4.10
C LYS A 178 15.92 -3.78 -5.16
N THR A 179 15.29 -2.62 -5.03
CA THR A 179 15.58 -1.44 -5.86
C THR A 179 16.49 -0.48 -5.12
N PRO A 180 17.24 0.41 -5.81
CA PRO A 180 17.94 1.53 -5.17
C PRO A 180 17.02 2.36 -4.27
N ASP A 181 17.58 3.19 -3.40
CA ASP A 181 16.74 4.07 -2.58
C ASP A 181 15.86 4.95 -3.48
N THR A 182 14.56 4.94 -3.22
CA THR A 182 13.52 5.53 -4.06
C THR A 182 12.98 6.83 -3.47
N ALA A 183 13.77 7.49 -2.62
CA ALA A 183 13.39 8.76 -1.99
C ALA A 183 12.89 9.79 -3.02
N ASP A 184 13.50 9.82 -4.21
CA ASP A 184 13.15 10.74 -5.30
C ASP A 184 11.86 10.34 -6.05
N LEU A 185 11.34 9.13 -5.83
CA LEU A 185 10.08 8.65 -6.42
C LEU A 185 8.86 9.04 -5.58
N ARG A 186 9.06 9.68 -4.43
CA ARG A 186 7.95 10.15 -3.59
C ARG A 186 7.25 11.31 -4.29
N SER A 187 6.07 11.02 -4.82
CA SER A 187 5.21 11.99 -5.49
C SER A 187 4.05 12.45 -4.61
N ASP A 188 3.38 13.50 -5.06
CA ASP A 188 2.10 14.01 -4.55
C ASP A 188 0.94 13.00 -4.69
N LYS A 189 1.18 11.81 -5.28
CA LYS A 189 0.15 10.77 -5.45
C LYS A 189 -0.40 10.25 -4.13
N THR A 190 0.39 10.23 -3.06
CA THR A 190 -0.11 9.81 -1.74
C THR A 190 -1.14 10.80 -1.20
N ASP A 191 -0.89 12.10 -1.36
CA ASP A 191 -1.84 13.17 -1.02
C ASP A 191 -3.08 13.13 -1.92
N ALA A 192 -2.89 12.89 -3.23
CA ALA A 192 -4.00 12.74 -4.17
C ALA A 192 -4.88 11.52 -3.84
N TRP A 193 -4.27 10.39 -3.50
CA TRP A 193 -4.96 9.18 -3.06
C TRP A 193 -5.71 9.42 -1.75
N ARG A 194 -5.08 10.10 -0.79
CA ARG A 194 -5.70 10.49 0.48
C ARG A 194 -6.92 11.36 0.25
N ALA A 195 -6.81 12.41 -0.56
CA ALA A 195 -7.92 13.28 -0.90
C ALA A 195 -9.05 12.49 -1.60
N ALA A 196 -8.71 11.56 -2.49
CA ALA A 196 -9.70 10.71 -3.16
C ALA A 196 -10.41 9.76 -2.19
N LYS A 197 -9.73 9.25 -1.14
CA LYS A 197 -10.40 8.50 -0.06
C LYS A 197 -11.29 9.36 0.82
N GLU A 198 -10.92 10.60 1.12
CA GLU A 198 -11.80 11.53 1.83
C GLU A 198 -13.07 11.81 1.01
N ARG A 199 -12.95 11.95 -0.32
CA ARG A 199 -14.11 12.07 -1.22
C ARG A 199 -14.96 10.81 -1.26
N GLU A 200 -14.34 9.63 -1.31
CA GLU A 200 -15.05 8.35 -1.24
C GLU A 200 -15.81 8.20 0.09
N ALA A 201 -15.20 8.57 1.21
CA ALA A 201 -15.83 8.56 2.52
C ALA A 201 -17.01 9.54 2.58
N PHE A 202 -16.83 10.76 2.06
CA PHE A 202 -17.88 11.76 1.94
C PHE A 202 -19.06 11.26 1.12
N GLU A 203 -18.83 10.60 -0.01
CA GLU A 203 -19.89 10.07 -0.87
C GLU A 203 -20.64 8.90 -0.22
N GLN A 204 -19.90 7.99 0.43
CA GLN A 204 -20.48 6.79 1.03
C GLN A 204 -21.14 7.01 2.40
N ALA A 205 -20.93 8.16 3.03
CA ALA A 205 -21.45 8.43 4.36
C ALA A 205 -22.99 8.43 4.39
N THR A 206 -23.61 7.79 5.36
CA THR A 206 -25.08 7.84 5.48
C THR A 206 -25.60 9.10 6.15
N ASP A 207 -24.79 9.70 7.02
CA ASP A 207 -25.06 10.93 7.76
C ASP A 207 -23.72 11.58 8.19
N GLN A 208 -23.76 12.73 8.86
CA GLN A 208 -22.56 13.43 9.32
C GLN A 208 -21.74 12.59 10.31
N ALA A 209 -22.38 11.84 11.23
CA ALA A 209 -21.65 11.05 12.22
C ALA A 209 -20.93 9.86 11.58
N ASP A 210 -21.50 9.27 10.52
CA ASP A 210 -20.85 8.27 9.69
C ASP A 210 -19.63 8.85 8.98
N LEU A 211 -19.74 10.06 8.42
CA LEU A 211 -18.61 10.76 7.80
C LEU A 211 -17.49 11.01 8.80
N ASP A 212 -17.81 11.59 9.96
CA ASP A 212 -16.82 11.94 10.98
C ASP A 212 -16.09 10.70 11.48
N ARG A 213 -16.80 9.58 11.68
CA ARG A 213 -16.20 8.29 12.05
C ARG A 213 -15.22 7.77 10.99
N ARG A 214 -15.59 7.84 9.70
CA ARG A 214 -14.74 7.40 8.58
C ARG A 214 -13.50 8.27 8.44
N LEU A 215 -13.63 9.59 8.60
CA LEU A 215 -12.51 10.53 8.55
C LEU A 215 -11.56 10.33 9.73
N ALA A 216 -12.09 10.09 10.93
CA ALA A 216 -11.28 9.80 12.11
C ALA A 216 -10.51 8.47 11.97
N GLU A 217 -11.13 7.44 11.39
CA GLU A 217 -10.43 6.19 11.06
C GLU A 217 -9.32 6.43 10.04
N LEU A 218 -9.61 7.16 8.96
CA LEU A 218 -8.65 7.50 7.92
C LEU A 218 -7.49 8.33 8.48
N ASP A 219 -7.72 9.24 9.45
CA ASP A 219 -6.69 10.00 10.17
C ASP A 219 -5.76 9.15 11.03
N GLY A 220 -6.24 8.02 11.55
CA GLY A 220 -5.38 7.02 12.17
C GLY A 220 -4.46 6.30 11.19
N GLN A 221 -4.72 6.43 9.88
CA GLN A 221 -4.05 5.66 8.83
C GLN A 221 -3.10 6.52 7.99
N GLN A 222 -2.01 5.90 7.53
CA GLN A 222 -1.10 6.42 6.54
C GLN A 222 -1.33 5.74 5.19
N VAL A 223 -1.21 6.53 4.12
CA VAL A 223 -1.17 5.99 2.76
C VAL A 223 0.21 5.39 2.54
N ASP A 224 0.26 4.14 2.11
CA ASP A 224 1.50 3.44 1.86
C ASP A 224 1.38 2.57 0.59
N HIS A 225 2.51 2.14 0.06
CA HIS A 225 2.54 1.24 -1.09
C HIS A 225 2.36 -0.21 -0.64
N ALA A 226 1.45 -0.96 -1.26
CA ALA A 226 1.20 -2.35 -0.92
C ALA A 226 2.41 -3.24 -1.22
N GLN A 227 2.94 -3.16 -2.44
CA GLN A 227 4.32 -3.53 -2.73
C GLN A 227 5.21 -2.31 -2.45
N ASP A 228 6.14 -2.45 -1.50
CA ASP A 228 7.07 -1.39 -1.13
C ASP A 228 7.92 -0.95 -2.34
N LEU A 229 8.15 0.37 -2.49
CA LEU A 229 8.96 0.91 -3.59
C LEU A 229 10.40 0.36 -3.58
N GLN A 230 10.95 0.06 -2.39
CA GLN A 230 12.27 -0.55 -2.21
C GLN A 230 12.32 -2.02 -2.68
N LEU A 231 11.16 -2.61 -2.97
CA LEU A 231 10.96 -3.99 -3.40
C LEU A 231 10.37 -4.09 -4.81
N GLY A 232 10.48 -3.03 -5.62
CA GLY A 232 9.99 -3.01 -7.01
C GLY A 232 8.53 -2.59 -7.16
N GLY A 233 7.90 -2.08 -6.09
CA GLY A 233 6.56 -1.51 -6.15
C GLY A 233 6.48 -0.31 -7.08
N LYS A 234 5.33 -0.13 -7.73
CA LYS A 234 5.05 1.04 -8.56
C LYS A 234 4.51 2.17 -7.69
N ASP A 235 4.94 3.38 -7.96
CA ASP A 235 4.31 4.57 -7.37
C ASP A 235 3.02 4.90 -8.14
N SER A 236 1.94 4.17 -7.86
CA SER A 236 0.64 4.33 -8.50
C SER A 236 -0.51 4.14 -7.51
N PRO A 237 -1.69 4.76 -7.75
CA PRO A 237 -2.86 4.57 -6.89
C PRO A 237 -3.28 3.11 -6.71
N ASP A 238 -3.07 2.26 -7.72
CA ASP A 238 -3.40 0.83 -7.66
C ASP A 238 -2.49 0.05 -6.70
N ASN A 239 -1.29 0.57 -6.43
CA ASN A 239 -0.36 0.00 -5.46
C ASN A 239 -0.44 0.72 -4.11
N MET A 240 -1.48 1.53 -3.84
CA MET A 240 -1.62 2.24 -2.57
C MET A 240 -2.74 1.65 -1.71
N TRP A 241 -2.61 1.80 -0.40
CA TRP A 241 -3.65 1.51 0.59
C TRP A 241 -3.47 2.34 1.86
N ALA A 242 -4.49 2.34 2.71
CA ALA A 242 -4.44 2.99 4.02
C ALA A 242 -4.21 1.97 5.13
N ILE A 243 -3.06 2.05 5.78
CA ILE A 243 -2.65 1.20 6.92
C ILE A 243 -2.62 2.06 8.18
N ASP A 244 -3.00 1.51 9.33
CA ASP A 244 -2.68 2.09 10.64
C ASP A 244 -1.25 2.67 10.69
N SER A 245 -1.13 3.89 11.21
CA SER A 245 0.12 4.63 11.15
C SER A 245 1.26 3.95 11.93
N ALA A 246 0.96 3.33 13.08
CA ALA A 246 1.96 2.67 13.90
C ALA A 246 2.46 1.40 13.20
N THR A 247 1.53 0.60 12.67
CA THR A 247 1.83 -0.58 11.87
C THR A 247 2.65 -0.20 10.63
N ASN A 248 2.23 0.80 9.87
CA ASN A 248 2.88 1.23 8.64
C ASN A 248 4.34 1.63 8.88
N HIS A 249 4.55 2.58 9.80
CA HIS A 249 5.87 3.08 10.16
C HIS A 249 6.78 1.94 10.65
N GLY A 250 6.25 1.06 11.48
CA GLY A 250 6.98 -0.06 12.03
C GLY A 250 7.41 -1.09 10.97
N MET A 251 6.50 -1.50 10.09
CA MET A 251 6.80 -2.42 8.99
C MET A 251 7.81 -1.81 8.02
N GLY A 252 7.61 -0.57 7.61
CA GLY A 252 8.53 0.14 6.72
C GLY A 252 9.94 0.24 7.31
N GLY A 253 10.04 0.49 8.62
CA GLY A 253 11.33 0.52 9.29
C GLY A 253 12.02 -0.86 9.41
N GLN A 254 11.26 -1.94 9.65
CA GLN A 254 11.81 -3.31 9.59
C GLN A 254 12.38 -3.65 8.21
N LEU A 255 11.64 -3.30 7.14
CA LEU A 255 12.09 -3.50 5.76
C LEU A 255 13.34 -2.66 5.48
N ARG A 256 13.31 -1.36 5.76
CA ARG A 256 14.43 -0.45 5.51
C ARG A 256 15.73 -0.94 6.15
N GLN A 257 15.70 -1.35 7.42
CA GLN A 257 16.91 -1.80 8.13
C GLN A 257 17.49 -3.10 7.55
N GLN A 258 16.62 -4.03 7.16
CA GLN A 258 17.04 -5.29 6.57
C GLN A 258 17.53 -5.10 5.13
N LEU A 259 16.77 -4.40 4.31
CA LEU A 259 17.10 -4.15 2.91
C LEU A 259 18.36 -3.32 2.70
N ALA A 260 18.82 -2.58 3.72
CA ALA A 260 20.13 -1.93 3.69
C ALA A 260 21.31 -2.92 3.54
N GLN A 261 21.10 -4.19 3.90
CA GLN A 261 22.10 -5.27 3.78
C GLN A 261 21.94 -6.09 2.49
N VAL A 262 20.89 -5.84 1.71
CA VAL A 262 20.58 -6.57 0.48
C VAL A 262 21.09 -5.75 -0.71
N PRO A 263 21.95 -6.30 -1.58
CA PRO A 263 22.38 -5.60 -2.79
C PRO A 263 21.20 -5.26 -3.72
N ASN A 264 21.30 -4.14 -4.42
CA ASN A 264 20.31 -3.77 -5.43
C ASN A 264 20.27 -4.81 -6.57
N GLY A 265 19.08 -5.08 -7.09
CA GLY A 265 18.84 -6.08 -8.14
C GLY A 265 18.65 -7.50 -7.62
N GLU A 266 18.88 -7.76 -6.33
CA GLU A 266 18.73 -9.11 -5.77
C GLU A 266 17.26 -9.44 -5.49
N PRO A 267 16.84 -10.70 -5.75
CA PRO A 267 15.49 -11.15 -5.44
C PRO A 267 15.30 -11.32 -3.94
N VAL A 268 14.10 -10.97 -3.46
CA VAL A 268 13.75 -10.97 -2.03
C VAL A 268 12.56 -11.90 -1.79
N GLN A 269 12.53 -12.55 -0.63
CA GLN A 269 11.36 -13.23 -0.09
C GLN A 269 11.10 -12.79 1.34
N ILE A 270 9.83 -12.84 1.76
CA ILE A 270 9.42 -12.45 3.11
C ILE A 270 9.21 -13.69 3.97
N ASN A 271 9.85 -13.70 5.13
CA ASN A 271 9.52 -14.58 6.23
C ASN A 271 8.68 -13.81 7.26
N ILE A 272 7.57 -14.39 7.72
CA ILE A 272 6.74 -13.77 8.77
C ILE A 272 7.01 -14.54 10.06
N VAL A 273 7.55 -13.86 11.08
CA VAL A 273 7.79 -14.48 12.38
C VAL A 273 6.56 -14.33 13.25
N HIS A 274 6.09 -15.48 13.73
CA HIS A 274 5.00 -15.54 14.68
C HIS A 274 5.52 -15.63 16.13
N ASP A 275 5.85 -14.49 16.75
CA ASP A 275 6.32 -14.42 18.15
C ASP A 275 5.16 -14.16 19.14
N LYS A 276 5.46 -13.76 20.39
CA LYS A 276 4.45 -13.45 21.42
C LYS A 276 3.38 -12.43 20.98
N TYR A 277 3.67 -11.61 19.96
CA TYR A 277 2.76 -10.58 19.46
C TYR A 277 2.08 -10.97 18.16
N SER A 278 2.59 -11.98 17.47
CA SER A 278 1.93 -12.55 16.32
C SER A 278 0.98 -13.67 16.74
N PRO A 279 -0.12 -13.89 16.01
CA PRO A 279 -0.99 -15.01 16.30
C PRO A 279 -0.31 -16.35 16.07
N LYS A 280 -0.62 -17.31 16.94
CA LYS A 280 -0.36 -18.72 16.69
C LYS A 280 -1.15 -19.15 15.43
N PRO A 281 -0.52 -19.89 14.50
CA PRO A 281 -1.08 -20.25 13.20
C PRO A 281 -2.31 -21.16 13.27
#